data_AF-A0A1A5YNW0-F1
#
_entry.id   AF-A0A1A5YNW0-F1
#
_cell.length_a   1.000
_cell.length_b   1.000
_cell.length_c   1.000
_cell.angle_alpha   90.00
_cell.angle_beta   90.00
_cell.angle_gamma   90.00
#
_symmetry.space_group_name_H-M   'P 1'
#
loop_
_entity.id
_entity.type
_entity.pdbx_description
1 polymer ?
#
loop_
_entity_poly.entity_id
_entity_poly.type
_entity_poly.pdbx_seq_one_letter_code
_entity_poly.pdbx_strand_id
1 'polypeptide(L)'
;MTTIPENMLANLFENVVTQFVKDNLESIMKAEIKHFMEDEQEGQRNSRNGYYKRSLHTKYGLIEDLSVPRDRNSHFQTQLFEPYQRRDGWLEEAVIQMYKSGMGTRDVARFIESMFGSHYSPTTVSNITATVLEDIQHWQARPLQKRYSVIYLDGLYIKLKRRTVSGEVIYFAMGIDEDGRRQILGFYVGGQESSNGWREVLKDLYNRGAQEVLLGVFDGLPGLEEAFQETYPKADVQHCIVHKVRATFPKIRVEHKTDVINDLKTIYNAVDREMALAAFDAVKARWGKLYPKEMKSWENQLPTLLTFYTYPAAIKNAIYTSNAIERMNKEFRKRLRPMNSLTTIDAAEKIIYLQCIEYNELSAERVRTGFGMPEVKQKLAELFETRYPQPLE
;
A
#
# COMPACT_ATOMS: atom_id res chain seq x y z
N MET A 1 -14.05 24.96 -38.56
CA MET A 1 -12.63 24.53 -38.66
C MET A 1 -11.76 25.73 -38.40
N THR A 2 -11.31 25.92 -37.17
CA THR A 2 -10.31 26.93 -36.81
C THR A 2 -9.07 26.17 -36.39
N THR A 3 -8.18 25.94 -37.35
CA THR A 3 -6.79 25.54 -37.08
C THR A 3 -6.14 26.68 -36.30
N ILE A 4 -5.82 26.43 -35.04
CA ILE A 4 -4.94 27.31 -34.26
C ILE A 4 -3.60 27.31 -35.00
N PRO A 5 -3.00 28.47 -35.34
CA PRO A 5 -1.70 28.50 -35.99
C PRO A 5 -0.68 27.82 -35.07
N GLU A 6 0.12 26.89 -35.60
CA GLU A 6 1.29 26.36 -34.91
C GLU A 6 2.09 27.53 -34.32
N ASN A 7 2.24 27.52 -33.00
CA ASN A 7 2.77 28.64 -32.25
C ASN A 7 4.29 28.68 -32.50
N MET A 8 4.76 29.52 -33.43
CA MET A 8 6.17 29.70 -33.80
C MET A 8 7.11 29.83 -32.59
N LEU A 9 6.63 30.45 -31.51
CA LEU A 9 7.36 30.59 -30.26
C LEU A 9 7.62 29.22 -29.59
N ALA A 10 6.64 28.32 -29.60
CA ALA A 10 6.76 26.99 -29.01
C ALA A 10 7.83 26.16 -29.73
N ASN A 11 7.82 26.16 -31.07
CA ASN A 11 8.84 25.48 -31.87
C ASN A 11 10.23 26.07 -31.64
N LEU A 12 10.34 27.39 -31.45
CA LEU A 12 11.62 28.04 -31.16
C LEU A 12 12.16 27.64 -29.78
N PHE A 13 11.29 27.61 -28.77
CA PHE A 13 11.65 27.17 -27.42
C PHE A 13 12.03 25.69 -27.38
N GLU A 14 11.28 24.82 -28.08
CA GLU A 14 11.57 23.39 -28.16
C GLU A 14 12.95 23.13 -28.80
N ASN A 15 13.28 23.84 -29.89
CA ASN A 15 14.59 23.74 -30.53
C ASN A 15 15.74 24.22 -29.63
N VAL A 16 15.54 25.32 -28.90
CA VAL A 16 16.56 25.85 -27.99
C VAL A 16 16.80 24.90 -26.81
N VAL A 17 15.73 24.36 -26.23
CA VAL A 17 15.85 23.43 -25.10
C VAL A 17 16.46 22.11 -25.56
N THR A 18 16.01 21.52 -26.66
CA THR A 18 16.59 20.26 -27.19
C THR A 18 18.06 20.41 -27.54
N GLN A 19 18.47 21.52 -28.15
CA GLN A 19 19.87 21.80 -28.44
C GLN A 19 20.70 21.99 -27.17
N PHE A 20 20.18 22.73 -26.19
CA PHE A 20 20.86 22.89 -24.89
C PHE A 20 21.05 21.56 -24.17
N VAL A 21 20.02 20.70 -24.15
CA VAL A 21 20.09 19.37 -23.55
C VAL A 21 21.11 18.50 -24.30
N LYS A 22 21.09 18.51 -25.64
CA LYS A 22 22.07 17.80 -26.48
C LYS A 22 23.50 18.20 -26.13
N ASP A 23 23.78 19.49 -26.07
CA ASP A 23 25.13 20.01 -25.80
C ASP A 23 25.63 19.60 -24.41
N ASN A 24 24.75 19.62 -23.39
CA ASN A 24 25.09 19.17 -22.05
C ASN A 24 25.34 17.67 -21.98
N LEU A 25 24.50 16.84 -22.61
CA LEU A 25 24.70 15.39 -22.65
C LEU A 25 26.02 15.05 -23.34
N GLU A 26 26.33 15.66 -24.49
CA GLU A 26 27.61 15.47 -25.17
C GLU A 26 28.80 15.92 -24.33
N SER A 27 28.66 17.01 -23.57
CA SER A 27 29.69 17.51 -22.65
C SER A 27 29.97 16.52 -21.52
N ILE A 28 28.91 15.99 -20.87
CA ILE A 28 29.04 15.00 -19.80
C ILE A 28 29.70 13.72 -20.34
N MET A 29 29.24 13.19 -21.47
CA MET A 29 29.84 11.98 -22.06
C MET A 29 31.30 12.17 -22.46
N LYS A 30 31.69 13.38 -22.90
CA LYS A 30 33.11 13.72 -23.17
C LYS A 30 33.94 13.69 -21.90
N ALA A 31 33.38 14.12 -20.76
CA ALA A 31 34.04 14.03 -19.47
C ALA A 31 34.12 12.58 -18.97
N GLU A 32 33.05 11.79 -19.11
CA GLU A 32 33.01 10.37 -18.74
C GLU A 32 34.06 9.56 -19.49
N ILE A 33 34.13 9.66 -20.82
CA ILE A 33 35.15 8.92 -21.59
C ILE A 33 36.57 9.42 -21.28
N LYS A 34 36.72 10.69 -20.86
CA LYS A 34 38.03 11.19 -20.44
C LYS A 34 38.47 10.52 -19.15
N HIS A 35 37.59 10.47 -18.15
CA HIS A 35 37.87 9.79 -16.88
C HIS A 35 38.11 8.29 -17.08
N PHE A 36 37.27 7.63 -17.89
CA PHE A 36 37.43 6.21 -18.22
C PHE A 36 38.81 5.88 -18.84
N MET A 37 39.34 6.80 -19.65
CA MET A 37 40.67 6.64 -20.28
C MET A 37 41.83 6.96 -19.32
N GLU A 38 41.58 7.72 -18.26
CA GLU A 38 42.59 8.02 -17.23
C GLU A 38 42.72 6.86 -16.22
N ASP A 39 41.67 6.05 -16.05
CA ASP A 39 41.63 4.88 -15.16
C ASP A 39 42.15 3.57 -15.81
N GLU A 40 42.72 3.61 -17.02
CA GLU A 40 43.25 2.40 -17.66
C GLU A 40 44.40 1.76 -16.87
N GLN A 41 44.20 0.52 -16.44
CA GLN A 41 45.20 -0.30 -15.76
C GLN A 41 46.39 -0.63 -16.68
N GLU A 42 47.60 -0.63 -16.11
CA GLU A 42 48.86 -0.99 -16.79
C GLU A 42 48.71 -2.32 -17.56
N GLY A 43 48.70 -2.25 -18.90
CA GLY A 43 48.75 -3.42 -19.77
C GLY A 43 47.68 -3.50 -20.87
N GLN A 44 46.60 -2.71 -20.79
CA GLN A 44 45.63 -2.61 -21.89
C GLN A 44 45.84 -1.30 -22.65
N ARG A 45 46.19 -1.40 -23.95
CA ARG A 45 46.22 -0.22 -24.83
C ARG A 45 44.81 -0.01 -25.38
N ASN A 46 44.10 1.00 -24.90
CA ASN A 46 42.89 1.50 -25.55
C ASN A 46 43.10 2.92 -26.08
N SER A 47 42.23 3.34 -26.97
CA SER A 47 42.25 4.71 -27.47
C SER A 47 40.85 5.14 -27.88
N ARG A 48 40.60 6.44 -27.93
CA ARG A 48 39.33 6.98 -28.41
C ARG A 48 39.16 6.70 -29.90
N ASN A 49 37.96 6.28 -30.31
CA ASN A 49 37.63 5.90 -31.68
C ASN A 49 36.46 6.74 -32.24
N GLY A 50 36.52 8.05 -32.00
CA GLY A 50 35.53 9.02 -32.47
C GLY A 50 34.18 8.88 -31.75
N TYR A 51 33.12 9.18 -32.49
CA TYR A 51 31.74 9.20 -31.99
C TYR A 51 30.84 8.40 -32.92
N TYR A 52 29.81 7.77 -32.38
CA TYR A 52 28.66 7.34 -33.19
C TYR A 52 27.49 8.29 -32.99
N LYS A 53 26.61 8.35 -33.98
CA LYS A 53 25.41 9.17 -33.93
C LYS A 53 24.22 8.32 -33.54
N ARG A 54 23.36 8.88 -32.70
CA ARG A 54 22.08 8.26 -32.34
C ARG A 54 21.02 9.34 -32.12
N SER A 55 19.76 8.93 -32.19
CA SER A 55 18.66 9.72 -31.66
C SER A 55 18.29 9.28 -30.24
N LEU A 56 17.80 10.22 -29.45
CA LEU A 56 17.31 9.99 -28.09
C LEU A 56 16.03 10.79 -27.88
N HIS A 57 14.93 10.11 -27.57
CA HIS A 57 13.68 10.78 -27.20
C HIS A 57 13.75 11.18 -25.73
N THR A 58 13.58 12.47 -25.43
CA THR A 58 13.58 13.02 -24.08
C THR A 58 12.25 13.71 -23.74
N LYS A 59 12.05 14.09 -22.48
CA LYS A 59 10.89 14.90 -22.07
C LYS A 59 10.81 16.26 -22.77
N TYR A 60 11.94 16.71 -23.31
CA TYR A 60 12.06 18.00 -23.97
C TYR A 60 11.95 17.92 -25.49
N GLY A 61 11.77 16.73 -26.06
CA GLY A 61 11.71 16.50 -27.50
C GLY A 61 12.70 15.44 -27.98
N LEU A 62 12.68 15.19 -29.29
CA LEU A 62 13.62 14.30 -29.97
C LEU A 62 14.97 15.00 -30.12
N ILE A 63 16.01 14.42 -29.51
CA ILE A 63 17.39 14.85 -29.76
C ILE A 63 17.92 14.05 -30.94
N GLU A 64 18.08 14.72 -32.08
CA GLU A 64 18.69 14.17 -33.28
C GLU A 64 20.22 14.32 -33.26
N ASP A 65 20.91 13.38 -33.92
CA ASP A 65 22.37 13.40 -34.12
C ASP A 65 23.20 13.58 -32.84
N LEU A 66 22.77 12.99 -31.72
CA LEU A 66 23.52 12.96 -30.47
C LEU A 66 24.84 12.20 -30.68
N SER A 67 25.96 12.87 -30.40
CA SER A 67 27.32 12.33 -30.56
C SER A 67 27.75 11.57 -29.31
N VAL A 68 27.73 10.25 -29.36
CA VAL A 68 28.17 9.42 -28.24
C VAL A 68 29.62 8.99 -28.47
N PRO A 69 30.55 9.32 -27.56
CA PRO A 69 31.95 8.94 -27.70
C PRO A 69 32.11 7.43 -27.53
N ARG A 70 33.10 6.86 -28.21
CA ARG A 70 33.43 5.44 -28.10
C ARG A 70 34.93 5.23 -28.04
N ASP A 71 35.33 4.16 -27.38
CA ASP A 71 36.70 3.67 -27.39
C ASP A 71 36.92 2.65 -28.51
N ARG A 72 38.18 2.28 -28.74
CA ARG A 72 38.57 1.35 -29.79
C ARG A 72 38.23 -0.09 -29.43
N ASN A 73 38.30 -0.41 -28.14
CA ASN A 73 38.04 -1.76 -27.64
C ASN A 73 36.55 -1.98 -27.27
N SER A 74 35.70 -0.96 -27.41
CA SER A 74 34.26 -0.99 -27.06
C SER A 74 33.98 -1.34 -25.59
N HIS A 75 34.88 -0.96 -24.68
CA HIS A 75 34.73 -1.12 -23.24
C HIS A 75 34.06 0.08 -22.57
N PHE A 76 34.03 1.24 -23.21
CA PHE A 76 33.40 2.44 -22.65
C PHE A 76 31.88 2.38 -22.81
N GLN A 77 31.16 2.48 -21.69
CA GLN A 77 29.72 2.69 -21.64
C GLN A 77 29.41 3.95 -20.83
N THR A 78 28.62 4.86 -21.39
CA THR A 78 28.14 6.05 -20.66
C THR A 78 27.18 5.65 -19.56
N GLN A 79 27.21 6.37 -18.44
CA GLN A 79 26.28 6.15 -17.33
C GLN A 79 24.93 6.85 -17.53
N LEU A 80 24.83 7.72 -18.54
CA LEU A 80 23.62 8.50 -18.80
C LEU A 80 22.47 7.66 -19.37
N PHE A 81 22.75 6.56 -20.06
CA PHE A 81 21.76 5.67 -20.64
C PHE A 81 22.32 4.29 -20.97
N GLU A 82 21.46 3.28 -20.98
CA GLU A 82 21.81 1.91 -21.33
C GLU A 82 22.06 1.72 -22.85
N PRO A 83 22.82 0.69 -23.25
CA PRO A 83 23.00 0.33 -24.64
C PRO A 83 21.64 0.12 -25.30
N TYR A 84 21.46 0.71 -26.49
CA TYR A 84 20.20 0.68 -27.25
C TYR A 84 18.99 1.40 -26.62
N GLN A 85 19.11 2.02 -25.44
CA GLN A 85 18.01 2.76 -24.80
C GLN A 85 17.61 4.00 -25.62
N ARG A 86 16.51 3.95 -26.36
CA ARG A 86 16.09 5.04 -27.27
C ARG A 86 15.31 6.18 -26.61
N ARG A 87 14.93 6.04 -25.33
CA ARG A 87 14.04 6.96 -24.60
C ARG A 87 14.57 7.21 -23.19
N ASP A 88 14.55 8.46 -22.76
CA ASP A 88 14.66 8.88 -21.36
C ASP A 88 13.42 8.35 -20.61
N GLY A 89 13.61 7.65 -19.49
CA GLY A 89 12.58 6.93 -18.73
C GLY A 89 11.48 7.79 -18.11
N TRP A 90 11.47 9.10 -18.35
CA TRP A 90 10.50 10.05 -17.81
C TRP A 90 9.05 9.71 -18.19
N LEU A 91 8.81 9.11 -19.36
CA LEU A 91 7.46 8.80 -19.82
C LEU A 91 6.89 7.65 -19.01
N GLU A 92 7.73 6.66 -18.72
CA GLU A 92 7.42 5.53 -17.85
C GLU A 92 7.00 6.04 -16.47
N GLU A 93 7.77 6.96 -15.89
CA GLU A 93 7.43 7.61 -14.63
C GLU A 93 6.12 8.40 -14.73
N ALA A 94 5.91 9.19 -15.79
CA ALA A 94 4.69 9.96 -15.99
C ALA A 94 3.47 9.06 -16.12
N VAL A 95 3.57 7.97 -16.89
CA VAL A 95 2.52 6.95 -17.04
C VAL A 95 2.21 6.33 -15.67
N ILE A 96 3.23 5.93 -14.90
CA ILE A 96 3.05 5.39 -13.54
C ILE A 96 2.35 6.42 -12.63
N GLN A 97 2.74 7.70 -12.67
CA GLN A 97 2.10 8.76 -11.88
C GLN A 97 0.65 9.02 -12.29
N MET A 98 0.32 8.90 -13.57
CA MET A 98 -1.07 9.00 -14.04
C MET A 98 -1.91 7.81 -13.56
N TYR A 99 -1.36 6.59 -13.56
CA TYR A 99 -2.02 5.44 -12.94
C TYR A 99 -2.17 5.61 -11.42
N LYS A 100 -1.15 6.13 -10.72
CA LYS A 100 -1.22 6.50 -9.28
C LYS A 100 -2.37 7.47 -9.00
N SER A 101 -2.61 8.37 -9.94
CA SER A 101 -3.70 9.37 -9.89
C SER A 101 -5.07 8.79 -10.26
N GLY A 102 -5.13 7.51 -10.61
CA GLY A 102 -6.36 6.80 -10.93
C GLY A 102 -6.85 6.97 -12.36
N MET A 103 -5.98 7.37 -13.29
CA MET A 103 -6.32 7.40 -14.71
C MET A 103 -6.34 5.98 -15.29
N GLY A 104 -7.36 5.65 -16.08
CA GLY A 104 -7.41 4.38 -16.79
C GLY A 104 -6.41 4.34 -17.95
N THR A 105 -6.09 3.14 -18.46
CA THR A 105 -5.14 2.94 -19.57
C THR A 105 -5.45 3.82 -20.79
N ARG A 106 -6.74 3.96 -21.13
CA ARG A 106 -7.22 4.79 -22.25
C ARG A 106 -7.14 6.28 -21.96
N ASP A 107 -7.25 6.68 -20.70
CA ASP A 107 -7.13 8.10 -20.30
C ASP A 107 -5.68 8.52 -20.33
N VAL A 108 -4.78 7.65 -19.84
CA VAL A 108 -3.33 7.84 -19.96
C VAL A 108 -2.92 7.90 -21.43
N ALA A 109 -3.36 6.94 -22.25
CA ALA A 109 -3.03 6.93 -23.68
C ALA A 109 -3.51 8.21 -24.38
N ARG A 110 -4.76 8.66 -24.13
CA ARG A 110 -5.27 9.92 -24.68
C ARG A 110 -4.51 11.14 -24.19
N PHE A 111 -4.13 11.18 -22.91
CA PHE A 111 -3.36 12.28 -22.35
C PHE A 111 -1.96 12.38 -22.97
N ILE A 112 -1.25 11.25 -23.04
CA ILE A 112 0.06 11.15 -23.69
C ILE A 112 -0.04 11.51 -25.17
N GLU A 113 -1.06 11.01 -25.88
CA GLU A 113 -1.29 11.36 -27.28
C GLU A 113 -1.60 12.85 -27.47
N SER A 114 -2.35 13.47 -26.56
CA SER A 114 -2.65 14.90 -26.62
C SER A 114 -1.44 15.80 -26.36
N MET A 115 -0.49 15.34 -25.55
CA MET A 115 0.71 16.10 -25.17
C MET A 115 1.88 15.87 -26.13
N PHE A 116 2.03 14.66 -26.69
CA PHE A 116 3.22 14.23 -27.42
C PHE A 116 2.93 13.59 -28.80
N GLY A 117 1.66 13.61 -29.23
CA GLY A 117 1.23 13.06 -30.51
C GLY A 117 1.17 11.53 -30.58
N SER A 118 0.97 11.00 -31.78
CA SER A 118 0.70 9.58 -32.08
C SER A 118 1.89 8.62 -31.93
N HIS A 119 3.00 9.07 -31.35
CA HIS A 119 4.22 8.26 -31.18
C HIS A 119 4.09 7.18 -30.10
N TYR A 120 3.03 7.23 -29.29
CA TYR A 120 2.82 6.33 -28.16
C TYR A 120 1.56 5.50 -28.35
N SER A 121 1.74 4.29 -28.85
CA SER A 121 0.64 3.34 -29.02
C SER A 121 0.11 2.86 -27.66
N PRO A 122 -1.18 2.46 -27.57
CA PRO A 122 -1.72 1.78 -26.38
C PRO A 122 -0.89 0.57 -25.94
N THR A 123 -0.26 -0.13 -26.89
CA THR A 123 0.68 -1.24 -26.63
C THR A 123 1.92 -0.77 -25.88
N THR A 124 2.46 0.41 -26.20
CA THR A 124 3.59 1.00 -25.48
C THR A 124 3.21 1.27 -24.03
N VAL A 125 2.05 1.91 -23.79
CA VAL A 125 1.55 2.16 -22.43
C VAL A 125 1.31 0.85 -21.69
N SER A 126 0.81 -0.19 -22.36
CA SER A 126 0.64 -1.52 -21.75
C SER A 126 1.98 -2.13 -21.32
N ASN A 127 3.01 -2.07 -22.18
CA ASN A 127 4.34 -2.57 -21.88
C ASN A 127 5.00 -1.82 -20.71
N ILE A 128 4.82 -0.50 -20.65
CA ILE A 128 5.29 0.33 -19.52
C ILE A 128 4.62 -0.13 -18.22
N THR A 129 3.35 -0.55 -18.25
CA THR A 129 2.68 -1.08 -17.05
C THR A 129 2.97 -2.54 -16.74
N ALA A 130 3.70 -3.25 -17.60
CA ALA A 130 4.06 -4.65 -17.36
C ALA A 130 5.14 -4.74 -16.27
N THR A 131 6.10 -3.81 -16.25
CA THR A 131 7.10 -3.70 -15.17
C THR A 131 6.45 -3.52 -13.80
N VAL A 132 5.34 -2.76 -13.74
CA VAL A 132 4.57 -2.60 -12.50
C VAL A 132 4.02 -3.93 -11.97
N LEU A 133 3.71 -4.90 -12.84
CA LEU A 133 3.25 -6.23 -12.39
C LEU A 133 4.39 -7.03 -11.75
N GLU A 134 5.60 -6.93 -12.29
CA GLU A 134 6.79 -7.55 -11.69
C GLU A 134 7.07 -6.93 -10.32
N ASP A 135 6.98 -5.60 -10.21
CA ASP A 135 7.11 -4.90 -8.93
C ASP A 135 6.05 -5.34 -7.91
N ILE A 136 4.80 -5.55 -8.34
CA ILE A 136 3.72 -6.08 -7.49
C ILE A 136 4.12 -7.45 -6.94
N GLN A 137 4.59 -8.35 -7.80
CA GLN A 137 4.97 -9.71 -7.40
C GLN A 137 6.14 -9.67 -6.39
N HIS A 138 7.16 -8.86 -6.67
CA HIS A 138 8.28 -8.66 -5.74
C HIS A 138 7.81 -8.08 -4.40
N TRP A 139 6.92 -7.09 -4.43
CA TRP A 139 6.38 -6.49 -3.22
C TRP A 139 5.51 -7.46 -2.42
N GLN A 140 4.67 -8.26 -3.10
CA GLN A 140 3.84 -9.30 -2.46
C GLN A 140 4.70 -10.43 -1.89
N ALA A 141 5.83 -10.76 -2.50
CA ALA A 141 6.75 -11.79 -2.01
C ALA A 141 7.79 -11.27 -1.00
N ARG A 142 7.86 -9.95 -0.75
CA ARG A 142 8.91 -9.37 0.09
C ARG A 142 8.90 -9.95 1.52
N PRO A 143 10.08 -10.16 2.13
CA PRO A 143 10.17 -10.61 3.51
C PRO A 143 9.57 -9.55 4.45
N LEU A 144 8.88 -10.02 5.48
CA LEU A 144 8.31 -9.22 6.55
C LEU A 144 9.18 -9.34 7.80
N GLN A 145 9.11 -8.33 8.67
CA GLN A 145 9.72 -8.40 9.98
C GLN A 145 9.12 -9.55 10.81
N LYS A 146 9.90 -10.07 11.77
CA LYS A 146 9.48 -11.18 12.61
C LYS A 146 8.32 -10.83 13.54
N ARG A 147 8.41 -9.66 14.18
CA ARG A 147 7.54 -9.22 15.27
C ARG A 147 6.60 -8.10 14.85
N TYR A 148 5.32 -8.23 15.20
CA TYR A 148 4.30 -7.19 15.02
C TYR A 148 3.47 -7.00 16.30
N SER A 149 3.44 -5.77 16.80
CA SER A 149 2.64 -5.40 17.96
C SER A 149 1.15 -5.55 17.68
N VAL A 150 0.71 -5.16 16.48
CA VAL A 150 -0.69 -5.24 16.06
C VAL A 150 -0.78 -5.60 14.57
N ILE A 151 -1.67 -6.51 14.20
CA ILE A 151 -2.10 -6.74 12.81
C ILE A 151 -3.59 -6.42 12.68
N TYR A 152 -3.92 -5.47 11.82
CA TYR A 152 -5.29 -5.15 11.42
C TYR A 152 -5.67 -5.89 10.14
N LEU A 153 -6.88 -6.45 10.11
CA LEU A 153 -7.44 -7.10 8.93
C LEU A 153 -8.78 -6.45 8.58
N ASP A 154 -8.98 -6.14 7.29
CA ASP A 154 -10.25 -5.59 6.78
C ASP A 154 -10.39 -5.84 5.28
N GLY A 155 -11.63 -5.91 4.82
CA GLY A 155 -12.00 -6.14 3.42
C GLY A 155 -12.55 -4.88 2.74
N LEU A 156 -12.06 -4.57 1.54
CA LEU A 156 -12.59 -3.52 0.68
C LEU A 156 -13.30 -4.12 -0.53
N TYR A 157 -14.61 -3.98 -0.60
CA TYR A 157 -15.37 -4.35 -1.80
C TYR A 157 -15.18 -3.34 -2.95
N ILE A 158 -14.83 -3.85 -4.13
CA ILE A 158 -14.70 -3.11 -5.39
C ILE A 158 -15.61 -3.73 -6.47
N LYS A 159 -15.96 -2.93 -7.49
CA LYS A 159 -16.68 -3.44 -8.66
C LYS A 159 -15.70 -3.90 -9.73
N LEU A 160 -15.65 -5.20 -9.98
CA LEU A 160 -14.82 -5.80 -11.02
C LEU A 160 -15.70 -6.31 -12.16
N LYS A 161 -15.30 -6.04 -13.41
CA LYS A 161 -15.94 -6.56 -14.62
C LYS A 161 -15.16 -7.77 -15.09
N ARG A 162 -15.70 -8.98 -14.83
CA ARG A 162 -15.26 -10.21 -15.51
C ARG A 162 -16.13 -10.41 -16.76
N ARG A 163 -17.09 -11.34 -16.72
CA ARG A 163 -18.16 -11.45 -17.74
C ARG A 163 -19.30 -10.48 -17.45
N THR A 164 -19.65 -10.35 -16.17
CA THR A 164 -20.58 -9.37 -15.62
C THR A 164 -19.84 -8.50 -14.58
N VAL A 165 -20.46 -7.38 -14.19
CA VAL A 165 -19.94 -6.55 -13.10
C VAL A 165 -20.40 -7.12 -11.77
N SER A 166 -19.46 -7.57 -10.94
CA SER A 166 -19.72 -8.09 -9.60
C SER A 166 -18.87 -7.38 -8.55
N GLY A 167 -19.36 -7.36 -7.31
CA GLY A 167 -18.57 -6.92 -6.17
C GLY A 167 -17.58 -8.01 -5.77
N GLU A 168 -16.29 -7.69 -5.77
CA GLU A 168 -15.22 -8.55 -5.26
C GLU A 168 -14.50 -7.88 -4.10
N VAL A 169 -14.08 -8.67 -3.12
CA VAL A 169 -13.34 -8.17 -1.97
C VAL A 169 -11.85 -8.06 -2.28
N ILE A 170 -11.23 -7.03 -1.75
CA ILE A 170 -9.79 -6.90 -1.60
C ILE A 170 -9.48 -7.04 -0.11
N TYR A 171 -8.81 -8.12 0.25
CA TYR A 171 -8.34 -8.34 1.62
C TYR A 171 -7.13 -7.45 1.86
N PHE A 172 -7.12 -6.73 2.98
CA PHE A 172 -5.98 -5.93 3.42
C PHE A 172 -5.47 -6.40 4.78
N ALA A 173 -4.15 -6.48 4.89
CA ALA A 173 -3.46 -6.68 6.16
C ALA A 173 -2.52 -5.50 6.43
N MET A 174 -2.62 -4.92 7.62
CA MET A 174 -1.82 -3.77 8.05
C MET A 174 -1.19 -4.05 9.40
N GLY A 175 0.13 -3.87 9.51
CA GLY A 175 0.89 -4.12 10.73
C GLY A 175 1.31 -2.82 11.43
N ILE A 176 1.47 -2.90 12.75
CA ILE A 176 2.29 -1.99 13.55
C ILE A 176 3.46 -2.81 14.09
N ASP A 177 4.68 -2.40 13.77
CA ASP A 177 5.90 -3.06 14.24
C ASP A 177 6.21 -2.75 15.73
N GLU A 178 7.34 -3.24 16.23
CA GLU A 178 7.82 -2.97 17.60
C GLU A 178 8.16 -1.50 17.82
N ASP A 179 8.53 -0.78 16.76
CA ASP A 179 8.84 0.64 16.79
C ASP A 179 7.61 1.54 16.75
N GLY A 180 6.42 0.96 16.57
CA GLY A 180 5.16 1.69 16.47
C GLY A 180 4.90 2.27 15.08
N ARG A 181 5.67 1.87 14.06
CA ARG A 181 5.50 2.30 12.68
C ARG A 181 4.46 1.40 12.01
N ARG A 182 3.61 2.04 11.21
CA ARG A 182 2.46 1.37 10.58
C ARG A 182 2.72 1.16 9.10
N GLN A 183 2.46 -0.05 8.62
CA GLN A 183 2.63 -0.39 7.20
C GLN A 183 1.58 -1.39 6.72
N ILE A 184 1.27 -1.34 5.44
CA ILE A 184 0.47 -2.37 4.77
C ILE A 184 1.39 -3.56 4.47
N LEU A 185 1.03 -4.72 4.99
CA LEU A 185 1.80 -5.96 4.86
C LEU A 185 1.49 -6.68 3.55
N GLY A 186 0.22 -6.68 3.15
CA GLY A 186 -0.25 -7.34 1.95
C GLY A 186 -1.65 -6.89 1.56
N PHE A 187 -1.98 -7.10 0.29
CA PHE A 187 -3.33 -7.01 -0.25
C PHE A 187 -3.57 -8.19 -1.20
N TYR A 188 -4.81 -8.67 -1.26
CA TYR A 188 -5.17 -9.86 -2.04
C TYR A 188 -6.54 -9.62 -2.68
N VAL A 189 -6.62 -9.74 -4.00
CA VAL A 189 -7.87 -9.51 -4.73
C VAL A 189 -8.56 -10.86 -4.95
N GLY A 190 -9.81 -11.00 -4.50
CA GLY A 190 -10.56 -12.20 -4.87
C GLY A 190 -11.95 -12.35 -4.28
N GLY A 191 -12.92 -12.58 -5.18
CA GLY A 191 -14.16 -13.29 -4.88
C GLY A 191 -15.02 -12.67 -3.78
N GLN A 192 -15.65 -13.52 -2.98
CA GLN A 192 -16.43 -13.13 -1.80
C GLN A 192 -15.58 -13.32 -0.54
N GLU A 193 -15.78 -12.43 0.44
CA GLU A 193 -15.11 -12.53 1.73
C GLU A 193 -15.46 -13.85 2.43
N SER A 194 -14.44 -14.61 2.80
CA SER A 194 -14.61 -15.92 3.43
C SER A 194 -13.48 -16.25 4.41
N SER A 195 -13.76 -17.12 5.38
CA SER A 195 -12.78 -17.64 6.33
C SER A 195 -11.60 -18.34 5.62
N ASN A 196 -11.84 -19.04 4.51
CA ASN A 196 -10.78 -19.66 3.73
C ASN A 196 -9.86 -18.63 3.05
N GLY A 197 -10.43 -17.57 2.49
CA GLY A 197 -9.65 -16.47 1.94
C GLY A 197 -8.73 -15.85 3.00
N TRP A 198 -9.25 -15.61 4.21
CA TRP A 198 -8.44 -15.11 5.31
C TRP A 198 -7.36 -16.10 5.77
N ARG A 199 -7.61 -17.42 5.77
CA ARG A 199 -6.57 -18.43 6.05
C ARG A 199 -5.41 -18.35 5.07
N GLU A 200 -5.69 -18.17 3.78
CA GLU A 200 -4.66 -18.03 2.75
C GLU A 200 -3.82 -16.76 2.97
N VAL A 201 -4.48 -15.63 3.23
CA VAL A 201 -3.83 -14.36 3.56
C VAL A 201 -2.91 -14.50 4.77
N LEU A 202 -3.41 -15.09 5.86
CA LEU A 202 -2.66 -15.22 7.10
C LEU A 202 -1.45 -16.14 6.96
N LYS A 203 -1.61 -17.26 6.23
CA LYS A 203 -0.51 -18.17 5.91
C LYS A 203 0.57 -17.50 5.08
N ASP A 204 0.20 -16.70 4.09
CA ASP A 204 1.16 -15.93 3.29
C ASP A 204 1.98 -14.97 4.16
N LEU A 205 1.33 -14.19 5.02
CA LEU A 205 2.01 -13.27 5.95
C LEU A 205 2.98 -14.01 6.87
N TYR A 206 2.57 -15.17 7.40
CA TYR A 206 3.40 -16.00 8.26
C TYR A 206 4.63 -16.53 7.52
N ASN A 207 4.44 -17.08 6.32
CA ASN A 207 5.52 -17.62 5.49
C ASN A 207 6.52 -16.55 5.06
N ARG A 208 6.07 -15.31 4.90
CA ARG A 208 6.93 -14.16 4.58
C ARG A 208 7.71 -13.63 5.78
N GLY A 209 7.41 -14.08 7.00
CA GLY A 209 8.21 -13.80 8.19
C GLY A 209 7.46 -13.18 9.36
N ALA A 210 6.22 -12.71 9.18
CA ALA A 210 5.42 -12.18 10.29
C ALA A 210 4.98 -13.34 11.20
N GLN A 211 5.80 -13.74 12.16
CA GLN A 211 5.62 -14.98 12.94
C GLN A 211 5.20 -14.72 14.38
N GLU A 212 5.64 -13.61 14.95
CA GLU A 212 5.42 -13.25 16.35
C GLU A 212 4.48 -12.04 16.40
N VAL A 213 3.21 -12.29 16.74
CA VAL A 213 2.17 -11.26 16.76
C VAL A 213 1.58 -11.15 18.16
N LEU A 214 1.45 -9.94 18.69
CA LEU A 214 0.77 -9.75 20.00
C LEU A 214 -0.75 -9.69 19.84
N LEU A 215 -1.25 -8.87 18.90
CA LEU A 215 -2.68 -8.58 18.78
C LEU A 215 -3.18 -8.57 17.34
N GLY A 216 -4.23 -9.33 17.05
CA GLY A 216 -5.06 -9.19 15.84
C GLY A 216 -6.24 -8.26 16.08
N VAL A 217 -6.48 -7.29 15.21
CA VAL A 217 -7.62 -6.35 15.31
C VAL A 217 -8.46 -6.38 14.03
N PHE A 218 -9.71 -6.85 14.11
CA PHE A 218 -10.59 -6.98 12.96
C PHE A 218 -12.07 -7.00 13.35
N ASP A 219 -12.97 -7.00 12.36
CA ASP A 219 -14.41 -7.19 12.60
C ASP A 219 -14.73 -8.65 12.94
N GLY A 220 -15.84 -8.90 13.64
CA GLY A 220 -16.31 -10.23 14.03
C GLY A 220 -16.91 -11.03 12.87
N LEU A 221 -16.16 -11.18 11.78
CA LEU A 221 -16.48 -12.04 10.66
C LEU A 221 -16.45 -13.51 11.10
N PRO A 222 -17.50 -14.31 10.81
CA PRO A 222 -17.52 -15.72 11.18
C PRO A 222 -16.33 -16.49 10.61
N GLY A 223 -15.58 -17.19 11.44
CA GLY A 223 -14.44 -17.99 11.01
C GLY A 223 -13.11 -17.22 10.87
N LEU A 224 -13.09 -15.89 11.07
CA LEU A 224 -11.87 -15.09 11.00
C LEU A 224 -11.03 -15.19 12.28
N GLU A 225 -11.69 -15.16 13.44
CA GLU A 225 -11.01 -15.35 14.73
C GLU A 225 -10.29 -16.70 14.77
N GLU A 226 -10.98 -17.76 14.35
CA GLU A 226 -10.45 -19.12 14.31
C GLU A 226 -9.28 -19.22 13.31
N ALA A 227 -9.43 -18.67 12.10
CA ALA A 227 -8.34 -18.64 11.12
C ALA A 227 -7.10 -17.86 11.62
N PHE A 228 -7.32 -16.77 12.34
CA PHE A 228 -6.25 -15.98 12.95
C PHE A 228 -5.54 -16.76 14.05
N GLN A 229 -6.27 -17.37 14.98
CA GLN A 229 -5.69 -18.16 16.07
C GLN A 229 -5.03 -19.45 15.58
N GLU A 230 -5.51 -20.05 14.48
CA GLU A 230 -4.84 -21.19 13.82
C GLU A 230 -3.44 -20.80 13.34
N THR A 231 -3.26 -19.57 12.85
CA THR A 231 -1.97 -19.08 12.33
C THR A 231 -1.09 -18.50 13.44
N TYR A 232 -1.70 -17.77 14.37
CA TYR A 232 -1.04 -17.06 15.48
C TYR A 232 -1.62 -17.50 16.83
N PRO A 233 -1.34 -18.73 17.30
CA PRO A 233 -1.98 -19.30 18.49
C PRO A 233 -1.64 -18.58 19.80
N LYS A 234 -0.56 -17.80 19.80
CA LYS A 234 -0.09 -17.00 20.95
C LYS A 234 -0.54 -15.53 20.91
N ALA A 235 -1.18 -15.11 19.82
CA ALA A 235 -1.68 -13.76 19.66
C ALA A 235 -3.06 -13.63 20.27
N ASP A 236 -3.34 -12.47 20.86
CA ASP A 236 -4.69 -12.13 21.26
C ASP A 236 -5.52 -11.67 20.07
N VAL A 237 -6.83 -11.71 20.23
CA VAL A 237 -7.79 -11.12 19.28
C VAL A 237 -8.57 -10.00 19.95
N GLN A 238 -8.66 -8.87 19.24
CA GLN A 238 -9.50 -7.74 19.56
C GLN A 238 -10.51 -7.50 18.45
N HIS A 239 -11.79 -7.73 18.75
CA HIS A 239 -12.86 -7.36 17.81
C HIS A 239 -13.12 -5.86 17.84
N CYS A 240 -13.37 -5.26 16.69
CA CYS A 240 -13.67 -3.83 16.61
C CYS A 240 -15.00 -3.51 17.32
N ILE A 241 -14.92 -2.71 18.39
CA ILE A 241 -16.09 -2.32 19.18
C ILE A 241 -17.03 -1.44 18.34
N VAL A 242 -16.50 -0.60 17.47
CA VAL A 242 -17.30 0.26 16.59
C VAL A 242 -18.12 -0.59 15.61
N HIS A 243 -17.54 -1.65 15.04
CA HIS A 243 -18.30 -2.58 14.20
C HIS A 243 -19.37 -3.32 15.01
N LYS A 244 -19.05 -3.78 16.22
CA LYS A 244 -20.03 -4.40 17.11
C LYS A 244 -21.21 -3.48 17.42
N VAL A 245 -20.95 -2.20 17.74
CA VAL A 245 -21.99 -1.19 17.98
C VAL A 245 -22.80 -0.94 16.71
N ARG A 246 -22.15 -0.76 15.55
CA ARG A 246 -22.82 -0.58 14.25
C ARG A 246 -23.71 -1.78 13.88
N ALA A 247 -23.26 -3.00 14.16
CA ALA A 247 -24.03 -4.23 13.90
C ALA A 247 -25.22 -4.41 14.86
N THR A 248 -25.15 -3.80 16.06
CA THR A 248 -26.24 -3.81 17.04
C THR A 248 -27.31 -2.77 16.69
N PHE A 249 -26.90 -1.60 16.18
CA PHE A 249 -27.77 -0.44 15.99
C PHE A 249 -29.05 -0.68 15.15
N PRO A 250 -29.03 -1.42 14.02
CA PRO A 250 -30.24 -1.69 13.24
C PRO A 250 -31.26 -2.58 13.96
N LYS A 251 -30.84 -3.34 14.99
CA LYS A 251 -31.67 -4.31 15.73
C LYS A 251 -32.41 -3.67 16.91
N ILE A 252 -32.07 -2.42 17.23
CA ILE A 252 -32.65 -1.64 18.32
C ILE A 252 -33.75 -0.74 17.76
N ARG A 253 -34.86 -0.61 18.51
CA ARG A 253 -35.97 0.29 18.15
C ARG A 253 -35.50 1.74 18.19
N VAL A 254 -36.01 2.57 17.28
CA VAL A 254 -35.55 3.96 17.09
C VAL A 254 -35.59 4.76 18.40
N GLU A 255 -36.64 4.61 19.18
CA GLU A 255 -36.85 5.24 20.49
C GLU A 255 -35.74 4.95 21.53
N HIS A 256 -35.12 3.76 21.48
CA HIS A 256 -34.09 3.35 22.45
C HIS A 256 -32.66 3.51 21.95
N LYS A 257 -32.46 3.85 20.67
CA LYS A 257 -31.12 3.84 20.03
C LYS A 257 -30.10 4.72 20.75
N THR A 258 -30.50 5.94 21.10
CA THR A 258 -29.61 6.90 21.76
C THR A 258 -29.17 6.40 23.13
N ASP A 259 -30.13 5.92 23.94
CA ASP A 259 -29.86 5.43 25.29
C ASP A 259 -29.02 4.17 25.27
N VAL A 260 -29.34 3.19 24.42
CA VAL A 260 -28.57 1.96 24.28
C VAL A 260 -27.12 2.26 23.86
N ILE A 261 -26.89 3.19 22.94
CA ILE A 261 -25.52 3.58 22.56
C ILE A 261 -24.78 4.22 23.73
N ASN A 262 -25.44 5.12 24.47
CA ASN A 262 -24.82 5.80 25.61
C ASN A 262 -24.46 4.82 26.73
N ASP A 263 -25.32 3.84 26.97
CA ASP A 263 -25.05 2.76 27.91
C ASP A 263 -23.90 1.86 27.41
N LEU A 264 -23.89 1.46 26.14
CA LEU A 264 -22.79 0.66 25.56
C LEU A 264 -21.44 1.41 25.60
N LYS A 265 -21.43 2.74 25.48
CA LYS A 265 -20.22 3.58 25.65
C LYS A 265 -19.59 3.41 27.02
N THR A 266 -20.39 3.19 28.07
CA THR A 266 -19.85 3.04 29.43
C THR A 266 -18.93 1.84 29.55
N ILE A 267 -19.17 0.77 28.77
CA ILE A 267 -18.39 -0.46 28.79
C ILE A 267 -16.95 -0.19 28.34
N TYR A 268 -16.77 0.37 27.13
CA TYR A 268 -15.42 0.54 26.57
C TYR A 268 -14.73 1.84 27.01
N ASN A 269 -15.44 2.76 27.66
CA ASN A 269 -14.86 3.93 28.30
C ASN A 269 -14.52 3.69 29.79
N ALA A 270 -14.82 2.52 30.35
CA ALA A 270 -14.45 2.18 31.72
C ALA A 270 -12.93 2.26 31.92
N VAL A 271 -12.51 2.46 33.18
CA VAL A 271 -11.11 2.65 33.56
C VAL A 271 -10.32 1.35 33.35
N ASP A 272 -10.90 0.23 33.75
CA ASP A 272 -10.31 -1.10 33.66
C ASP A 272 -11.33 -2.15 33.21
N ARG A 273 -10.84 -3.40 33.07
CA ARG A 273 -11.65 -4.53 32.60
C ARG A 273 -12.76 -4.90 33.58
N GLU A 274 -12.53 -4.81 34.89
CA GLU A 274 -13.52 -5.18 35.90
C GLU A 274 -14.70 -4.22 35.90
N MET A 275 -14.42 -2.91 35.83
CA MET A 275 -15.43 -1.87 35.68
C MET A 275 -16.18 -2.01 34.34
N ALA A 276 -15.52 -2.42 33.27
CA ALA A 276 -16.17 -2.68 31.98
C ALA A 276 -17.16 -3.85 32.07
N LEU A 277 -16.83 -4.93 32.80
CA LEU A 277 -17.72 -6.06 33.03
C LEU A 277 -18.93 -5.64 33.89
N ALA A 278 -18.70 -4.91 34.97
CA ALA A 278 -19.78 -4.38 35.82
C ALA A 278 -20.71 -3.43 35.04
N ALA A 279 -20.15 -2.59 34.17
CA ALA A 279 -20.92 -1.74 33.26
C ALA A 279 -21.77 -2.60 32.31
N PHE A 280 -21.21 -3.67 31.73
CA PHE A 280 -21.97 -4.58 30.87
C PHE A 280 -23.13 -5.26 31.61
N ASP A 281 -22.93 -5.68 32.87
CA ASP A 281 -24.00 -6.27 33.68
C ASP A 281 -25.15 -5.28 33.91
N ALA A 282 -24.83 -4.00 34.15
CA ALA A 282 -25.84 -2.95 34.26
C ALA A 282 -26.61 -2.74 32.94
N VAL A 283 -25.91 -2.72 31.79
CA VAL A 283 -26.54 -2.64 30.46
C VAL A 283 -27.44 -3.85 30.22
N LYS A 284 -26.97 -5.06 30.54
CA LYS A 284 -27.70 -6.31 30.39
C LYS A 284 -28.94 -6.35 31.29
N ALA A 285 -28.86 -5.83 32.51
CA ALA A 285 -30.01 -5.71 33.41
C ALA A 285 -31.09 -4.77 32.85
N ARG A 286 -30.68 -3.62 32.28
CA ARG A 286 -31.60 -2.63 31.70
C ARG A 286 -32.25 -3.11 30.40
N TRP A 287 -31.45 -3.67 29.49
CA TRP A 287 -31.87 -3.95 28.12
C TRP A 287 -32.12 -5.43 27.82
N GLY A 288 -31.69 -6.34 28.69
CA GLY A 288 -31.74 -7.79 28.43
C GLY A 288 -33.14 -8.36 28.26
N LYS A 289 -34.18 -7.73 28.83
CA LYS A 289 -35.58 -8.11 28.58
C LYS A 289 -36.08 -7.67 27.20
N LEU A 290 -35.65 -6.51 26.73
CA LEU A 290 -36.09 -5.93 25.45
C LEU A 290 -35.29 -6.48 24.26
N TYR A 291 -34.00 -6.71 24.47
CA TYR A 291 -33.02 -7.09 23.44
C TYR A 291 -32.16 -8.29 23.90
N PRO A 292 -32.78 -9.45 24.24
CA PRO A 292 -32.06 -10.60 24.80
C PRO A 292 -31.02 -11.19 23.83
N LYS A 293 -31.30 -11.18 22.52
CA LYS A 293 -30.40 -11.73 21.49
C LYS A 293 -29.15 -10.85 21.36
N GLU A 294 -29.32 -9.55 21.42
CA GLU A 294 -28.26 -8.55 21.29
C GLU A 294 -27.35 -8.61 22.52
N MET A 295 -27.92 -8.64 23.73
CA MET A 295 -27.13 -8.75 24.96
C MET A 295 -26.36 -10.07 25.02
N LYS A 296 -26.98 -11.21 24.63
CA LYS A 296 -26.27 -12.49 24.51
C LYS A 296 -25.14 -12.43 23.47
N SER A 297 -25.37 -11.76 22.34
CA SER A 297 -24.35 -11.58 21.31
C SER A 297 -23.17 -10.74 21.82
N TRP A 298 -23.40 -9.73 22.66
CA TRP A 298 -22.33 -8.96 23.30
C TRP A 298 -21.59 -9.79 24.35
N GLU A 299 -22.32 -10.50 25.22
CA GLU A 299 -21.76 -11.37 26.25
C GLU A 299 -20.78 -12.41 25.66
N ASN A 300 -21.18 -13.07 24.57
CA ASN A 300 -20.35 -14.06 23.89
C ASN A 300 -19.03 -13.48 23.34
N GLN A 301 -19.05 -12.23 22.87
CA GLN A 301 -17.88 -11.57 22.26
C GLN A 301 -17.11 -10.69 23.26
N LEU A 302 -17.63 -10.50 24.46
CA LEU A 302 -17.06 -9.62 25.49
C LEU A 302 -15.58 -9.91 25.79
N PRO A 303 -15.12 -11.18 25.87
CA PRO A 303 -13.71 -11.48 26.08
C PRO A 303 -12.80 -10.81 25.04
N THR A 304 -13.18 -10.91 23.77
CA THR A 304 -12.43 -10.34 22.64
C THR A 304 -12.70 -8.85 22.40
N LEU A 305 -13.81 -8.29 22.89
CA LEU A 305 -14.11 -6.86 22.77
C LEU A 305 -13.33 -6.03 23.79
N LEU A 306 -12.90 -6.63 24.89
CA LEU A 306 -12.22 -5.98 26.00
C LEU A 306 -10.74 -6.33 26.09
N THR A 307 -10.18 -7.04 25.11
CA THR A 307 -8.77 -7.46 25.12
C THR A 307 -7.82 -6.27 25.21
N PHE A 308 -8.18 -5.12 24.65
CA PHE A 308 -7.39 -3.89 24.71
C PHE A 308 -7.03 -3.44 26.14
N TYR A 309 -7.77 -3.86 27.18
CA TYR A 309 -7.43 -3.56 28.58
C TYR A 309 -6.18 -4.30 29.08
N THR A 310 -5.75 -5.35 28.40
CA THR A 310 -4.50 -6.07 28.72
C THR A 310 -3.25 -5.35 28.17
N TYR A 311 -3.47 -4.34 27.33
CA TYR A 311 -2.43 -3.53 26.70
C TYR A 311 -2.30 -2.16 27.37
N PRO A 312 -1.18 -1.44 27.19
CA PRO A 312 -1.00 -0.11 27.76
C PRO A 312 -2.13 0.87 27.39
N ALA A 313 -2.64 1.60 28.39
CA ALA A 313 -3.75 2.53 28.20
C ALA A 313 -3.47 3.61 27.13
N ALA A 314 -2.21 4.00 26.95
CA ALA A 314 -1.79 4.96 25.93
C ALA A 314 -2.07 4.52 24.49
N ILE A 315 -2.16 3.21 24.21
CA ILE A 315 -2.47 2.67 22.88
C ILE A 315 -3.92 2.22 22.74
N LYS A 316 -4.73 2.28 23.81
CA LYS A 316 -6.15 1.89 23.83
C LYS A 316 -6.90 2.40 22.59
N ASN A 317 -6.77 3.70 22.30
CA ASN A 317 -7.48 4.35 21.21
C ASN A 317 -7.11 3.83 19.80
N ALA A 318 -5.92 3.25 19.67
CA ALA A 318 -5.46 2.67 18.40
C ALA A 318 -5.98 1.24 18.20
N ILE A 319 -6.21 0.48 19.28
CA ILE A 319 -6.45 -0.96 19.20
C ILE A 319 -7.91 -1.37 19.45
N TYR A 320 -8.71 -0.58 20.20
CA TYR A 320 -10.12 -0.90 20.45
C TYR A 320 -11.03 -0.80 19.19
N THR A 321 -10.49 -0.27 18.09
CA THR A 321 -11.20 -0.14 16.80
C THR A 321 -10.30 -0.48 15.62
N SER A 322 -10.90 -0.89 14.51
CA SER A 322 -10.27 -1.04 13.18
C SER A 322 -10.20 0.27 12.40
N ASN A 323 -10.35 1.44 13.04
CA ASN A 323 -10.42 2.73 12.35
C ASN A 323 -9.16 3.04 11.52
N ALA A 324 -8.00 2.52 11.93
CA ALA A 324 -6.74 2.68 11.20
C ALA A 324 -6.82 2.13 9.76
N ILE A 325 -7.35 0.91 9.61
CA ILE A 325 -7.51 0.24 8.33
C ILE A 325 -8.77 0.70 7.59
N GLU A 326 -9.87 0.99 8.29
CA GLU A 326 -11.07 1.59 7.69
C GLU A 326 -10.77 2.94 7.03
N ARG A 327 -9.95 3.78 7.66
CA ARG A 327 -9.55 5.07 7.09
C ARG A 327 -8.72 4.89 5.82
N MET A 328 -7.81 3.92 5.80
CA MET A 328 -7.06 3.56 4.58
C MET A 328 -8.00 3.09 3.48
N ASN A 329 -8.90 2.15 3.80
CA ASN A 329 -9.91 1.63 2.88
C ASN A 329 -10.80 2.73 2.31
N LYS A 330 -11.14 3.75 3.11
CA LYS A 330 -11.90 4.93 2.65
C LYS A 330 -11.13 5.76 1.63
N GLU A 331 -9.84 6.01 1.85
CA GLU A 331 -9.00 6.75 0.88
C GLU A 331 -8.84 5.96 -0.42
N PHE A 332 -8.62 4.66 -0.32
CA PHE A 332 -8.48 3.78 -1.50
C PHE A 332 -9.79 3.76 -2.30
N ARG A 333 -10.94 3.62 -1.62
CA ARG A 333 -12.27 3.70 -2.23
C ARG A 333 -12.50 5.04 -2.94
N LYS A 334 -12.02 6.16 -2.38
CA LYS A 334 -12.14 7.49 -3.00
C LYS A 334 -11.41 7.53 -4.34
N ARG A 335 -10.21 6.95 -4.43
CA ARG A 335 -9.43 6.90 -5.67
C ARG A 335 -10.00 5.94 -6.72
N LEU A 336 -10.65 4.86 -6.28
CA LEU A 336 -11.30 3.91 -7.18
C LEU A 336 -12.66 4.39 -7.71
N ARG A 337 -13.31 5.33 -7.01
CA ARG A 337 -14.67 5.79 -7.35
C ARG A 337 -14.85 6.32 -8.78
N PRO A 338 -13.94 7.14 -9.36
CA PRO A 338 -14.09 7.65 -10.71
C PRO A 338 -14.10 6.57 -11.80
N MET A 339 -13.51 5.40 -11.51
CA MET A 339 -13.34 4.32 -12.49
C MET A 339 -14.60 3.49 -12.70
N ASN A 340 -15.63 3.63 -11.84
CA ASN A 340 -16.90 2.88 -11.82
C ASN A 340 -16.79 1.34 -11.71
N SER A 341 -16.13 0.70 -12.67
CA SER A 341 -15.82 -0.74 -12.69
C SER A 341 -14.46 -0.98 -13.36
N LEU A 342 -13.61 -1.77 -12.70
CA LEU A 342 -12.32 -2.16 -13.25
C LEU A 342 -12.47 -3.34 -14.23
N THR A 343 -11.71 -3.32 -15.32
CA THR A 343 -11.86 -4.29 -16.42
C THR A 343 -11.12 -5.60 -16.23
N THR A 344 -10.09 -5.62 -15.37
CA THR A 344 -9.26 -6.80 -15.09
C THR A 344 -8.78 -6.77 -13.64
N ILE A 345 -8.39 -7.94 -13.11
CA ILE A 345 -7.77 -8.06 -11.79
C ILE A 345 -6.46 -7.27 -11.75
N ASP A 346 -5.61 -7.43 -12.77
CA ASP A 346 -4.34 -6.72 -12.90
C ASP A 346 -4.49 -5.20 -12.80
N ALA A 347 -5.57 -4.63 -13.36
CA ALA A 347 -5.84 -3.21 -13.24
C ALA A 347 -6.14 -2.81 -11.78
N ALA A 348 -6.90 -3.64 -11.07
CA ALA A 348 -7.15 -3.45 -9.64
C ALA A 348 -5.85 -3.52 -8.84
N GLU A 349 -5.06 -4.57 -9.06
CA GLU A 349 -3.80 -4.80 -8.36
C GLU A 349 -2.81 -3.67 -8.57
N LYS A 350 -2.64 -3.18 -9.82
CA LYS A 350 -1.79 -2.01 -10.13
C LYS A 350 -2.17 -0.79 -9.31
N ILE A 351 -3.45 -0.42 -9.30
CA ILE A 351 -3.91 0.78 -8.59
C ILE A 351 -3.73 0.60 -7.07
N ILE A 352 -4.10 -0.56 -6.53
CA ILE A 352 -3.99 -0.84 -5.10
C ILE A 352 -2.52 -0.87 -4.67
N TYR A 353 -1.66 -1.54 -5.41
CA TYR A 353 -0.22 -1.59 -5.14
C TYR A 353 0.40 -0.21 -5.06
N LEU A 354 0.12 0.64 -6.05
CA LEU A 354 0.61 2.01 -6.09
C LEU A 354 0.15 2.82 -4.87
N GLN A 355 -1.07 2.59 -4.40
CA GLN A 355 -1.58 3.17 -3.16
C GLN A 355 -0.93 2.59 -1.90
N CYS A 356 -0.62 1.30 -1.89
CA CYS A 356 0.07 0.64 -0.78
C CYS A 356 1.49 1.18 -0.61
N ILE A 357 2.23 1.37 -1.71
CA ILE A 357 3.58 1.94 -1.69
C ILE A 357 3.56 3.38 -1.16
N GLU A 358 2.72 4.24 -1.75
CA GLU A 358 2.59 5.63 -1.33
C GLU A 358 2.24 5.73 0.17
N TYR A 359 1.33 4.86 0.63
CA TYR A 359 0.96 4.80 2.04
C TYR A 359 2.12 4.39 2.95
N ASN A 360 2.88 3.37 2.54
CA ASN A 360 4.01 2.84 3.31
C ASN A 360 5.14 3.88 3.38
N GLU A 361 5.46 4.55 2.27
CA GLU A 361 6.44 5.65 2.23
C GLU A 361 6.06 6.77 3.19
N LEU A 362 4.81 7.25 3.12
CA LEU A 362 4.31 8.32 4.00
C LEU A 362 4.23 7.91 5.48
N SER A 363 4.16 6.61 5.77
CA SER A 363 4.03 6.08 7.13
C SER A 363 5.35 5.59 7.71
N ALA A 364 6.40 5.43 6.90
CA ALA A 364 7.68 4.84 7.30
C ALA A 364 8.33 5.57 8.49
N GLU A 365 8.27 6.90 8.49
CA GLU A 365 8.86 7.73 9.55
C GLU A 365 7.86 8.08 10.67
N ARG A 366 6.58 7.71 10.51
CA ARG A 366 5.50 8.14 11.41
C ARG A 366 5.19 7.07 12.45
N VAL A 367 5.67 7.29 13.66
CA VAL A 367 5.31 6.49 14.83
C VAL A 367 3.87 6.81 15.25
N ARG A 368 3.08 5.77 15.50
CA ARG A 368 1.69 5.92 15.94
C ARG A 368 1.65 6.45 17.37
N THR A 369 0.69 7.33 17.63
CA THR A 369 0.44 7.91 18.95
C THR A 369 0.29 6.81 19.99
N GLY A 370 0.99 6.96 21.13
CA GLY A 370 1.08 5.97 22.19
C GLY A 370 2.25 4.99 22.00
N PHE A 371 2.44 4.43 20.80
CA PHE A 371 3.47 3.42 20.54
C PHE A 371 4.91 3.95 20.62
N GLY A 372 5.11 5.26 20.45
CA GLY A 372 6.42 5.89 20.60
C GLY A 372 6.85 6.14 22.06
N MET A 373 5.95 5.94 23.04
CA MET A 373 6.26 6.19 24.44
C MET A 373 7.20 5.11 25.00
N PRO A 374 8.28 5.46 25.72
CA PRO A 374 9.23 4.48 26.26
C PRO A 374 8.58 3.39 27.12
N GLU A 375 7.64 3.78 27.99
CA GLU A 375 6.90 2.86 28.86
C GLU A 375 6.06 1.84 28.06
N VAL A 376 5.46 2.29 26.96
CA VAL A 376 4.67 1.43 26.07
C VAL A 376 5.58 0.46 25.34
N LYS A 377 6.69 0.94 24.77
CA LYS A 377 7.68 0.07 24.09
C LYS A 377 8.21 -0.99 25.04
N GLN A 378 8.59 -0.61 26.25
CA GLN A 378 9.05 -1.55 27.27
C GLN A 378 7.98 -2.61 27.57
N LYS A 379 6.72 -2.19 27.77
CA LYS A 379 5.65 -3.14 28.07
C LYS A 379 5.34 -4.08 26.92
N LEU A 380 5.38 -3.61 25.68
CA LEU A 380 5.22 -4.45 24.49
C LEU A 380 6.38 -5.44 24.36
N ALA A 381 7.61 -5.01 24.62
CA ALA A 381 8.78 -5.89 24.64
C ALA A 381 8.65 -7.00 25.70
N GLU A 382 8.23 -6.66 26.93
CA GLU A 382 7.94 -7.65 27.97
C GLU A 382 6.88 -8.67 27.53
N LEU A 383 5.82 -8.22 26.84
CA LEU A 383 4.79 -9.10 26.29
C LEU A 383 5.34 -10.02 25.21
N PHE A 384 6.23 -9.53 24.33
CA PHE A 384 6.91 -10.36 23.33
C PHE A 384 7.77 -11.43 24.00
N GLU A 385 8.64 -11.06 24.94
CA GLU A 385 9.52 -12.02 25.62
C GLU A 385 8.73 -13.06 26.43
N THR A 386 7.60 -12.66 27.02
CA THR A 386 6.74 -13.58 27.77
C THR A 386 6.04 -14.60 26.86
N ARG A 387 5.58 -14.17 25.67
CA ARG A 387 4.81 -15.04 24.75
C ARG A 387 5.70 -15.83 23.81
N TYR A 388 6.80 -15.24 23.38
CA TYR A 388 7.74 -15.75 22.41
C TYR A 388 9.15 -15.77 23.01
N PRO A 389 9.38 -16.58 24.07
CA PRO A 389 10.70 -16.70 24.65
C PRO A 389 11.67 -17.23 23.59
N GLN A 390 12.83 -16.61 23.47
CA GLN A 390 13.89 -17.16 22.64
C GLN A 390 14.30 -18.52 23.25
N PRO A 391 14.56 -19.55 22.42
CA PRO A 391 15.12 -20.78 22.92
C PRO A 391 16.43 -20.47 23.65
N LEU A 392 16.60 -21.01 24.86
CA LEU A 392 17.88 -20.98 25.57
C LEU A 392 18.90 -21.68 24.67
N GLU A 393 19.92 -20.94 24.22
CA GLU A 393 21.06 -21.47 23.47
C GLU A 393 21.84 -22.53 24.26
#